data_AF-A0A5U9I087-F1
#
_entry.id   AF-A0A5U9I087-F1
#
_cell.length_a   1.000
_cell.length_b   1.000
_cell.length_c   1.000
_cell.angle_alpha   90.00
_cell.angle_beta   90.00
_cell.angle_gamma   90.00
#
_symmetry.space_group_name_H-M   'P 1'
#
loop_
_entity.id
_entity.type
_entity.pdbx_description
1 polymer ?
#
loop_
_entity_poly.entity_id
_entity_poly.type
_entity_poly.pdbx_seq_one_letter_code
_entity_poly.pdbx_strand_id
1 'polypeptide(L)'
;MQSDIISNQLHKKIEACSFPVDTGSFSCAEEHLTCPITLDIPKNGVFVKVSSQSDVCCLFDRAAFLNLVRQELKHPLSRESICMGMIVRKSECFFNTERDKFTLIVSD
;
A
#
# COMPACT_ATOMS: atom_id res chain seq x y z
N MET A 1 18.28 7.51 16.23
CA MET A 1 18.99 6.22 15.98
C MET A 1 18.02 5.07 15.68
N GLN A 2 17.13 4.67 16.60
CA GLN A 2 16.24 3.51 16.35
C GLN A 2 15.12 3.84 15.33
N SER A 3 14.59 5.07 15.34
CA SER A 3 13.63 5.59 14.36
C SER A 3 14.19 5.62 12.93
N ASP A 4 15.43 6.09 12.78
CA ASP A 4 16.11 6.19 11.48
C ASP A 4 16.31 4.83 10.80
N ILE A 5 16.62 3.80 11.58
CA ILE A 5 16.80 2.42 11.09
C ILE A 5 15.46 1.84 10.60
N ILE A 6 14.38 2.04 11.36
CA ILE A 6 13.03 1.55 11.01
C ILE A 6 12.54 2.28 9.74
N SER A 7 12.72 3.59 9.66
CA SER A 7 12.37 4.38 8.47
C SER A 7 13.13 3.89 7.22
N ASN A 8 14.43 3.58 7.35
CA ASN A 8 15.23 3.02 6.26
C ASN A 8 14.77 1.62 5.82
N GLN A 9 14.41 0.74 6.77
CA GLN A 9 13.86 -0.59 6.44
C GLN A 9 12.50 -0.49 5.73
N LEU A 10 11.62 0.40 6.18
CA LEU A 10 10.35 0.68 5.53
C LEU A 10 10.55 1.19 4.11
N HIS A 11 11.47 2.15 3.92
CA HIS A 11 11.81 2.68 2.61
C HIS A 11 12.24 1.55 1.66
N LYS A 12 13.20 0.71 2.08
CA LYS A 12 13.65 -0.44 1.28
C LYS A 12 12.53 -1.42 0.96
N LYS A 13 11.62 -1.67 1.90
CA LYS A 13 10.48 -2.56 1.67
C LYS A 13 9.47 -1.97 0.69
N ILE A 14 9.17 -0.67 0.80
CA ILE A 14 8.30 0.03 -0.14
C ILE A 14 8.90 -0.03 -1.54
N GLU A 15 10.19 0.25 -1.71
CA GLU A 15 10.87 0.11 -3.00
C GLU A 15 10.74 -1.32 -3.56
N ALA A 16 11.00 -2.33 -2.74
CA ALA A 16 10.95 -3.73 -3.17
C ALA A 16 9.52 -4.24 -3.47
N CYS A 17 8.49 -3.61 -2.91
CA CYS A 17 7.09 -3.97 -3.11
C CYS A 17 6.38 -3.06 -4.11
N SER A 18 7.03 -1.98 -4.57
CA SER A 18 6.46 -1.07 -5.55
C SER A 18 6.45 -1.69 -6.94
N PHE A 19 5.47 -1.31 -7.75
CA PHE A 19 5.31 -1.82 -9.10
C PHE A 19 4.68 -0.76 -10.01
N PRO A 20 4.93 -0.81 -11.34
CA PRO A 20 4.22 0.02 -12.29
C PRO A 20 2.75 -0.37 -12.33
N VAL A 21 1.85 0.61 -12.20
CA VAL A 21 0.41 0.39 -12.26
C VAL A 21 -0.03 0.49 -13.70
N ASP A 22 -0.56 -0.62 -14.20
CA ASP A 22 -1.24 -0.69 -15.48
C ASP A 22 -2.71 -1.01 -15.20
N THR A 23 -3.61 -0.06 -15.45
CA THR A 23 -5.04 -0.19 -15.14
C THR A 23 -5.67 -1.37 -15.87
N GLY A 24 -5.18 -1.70 -17.08
CA GLY A 24 -5.63 -2.86 -17.84
C GLY A 24 -5.23 -4.21 -17.24
N SER A 25 -4.27 -4.22 -16.30
CA SER A 25 -3.82 -5.44 -15.62
C SER A 25 -4.68 -5.82 -14.40
N PHE A 26 -5.64 -4.97 -14.02
CA PHE A 26 -6.52 -5.20 -12.89
C PHE A 26 -7.94 -5.58 -13.34
N SER A 27 -8.59 -6.45 -12.58
CA SER A 27 -9.97 -6.90 -12.82
C SER A 27 -11.03 -5.97 -12.20
N CYS A 28 -10.66 -4.75 -11.82
CA CYS A 28 -11.52 -3.80 -11.11
C CYS A 28 -11.63 -2.46 -11.84
N ALA A 29 -12.61 -1.66 -11.45
CA ALA A 29 -12.75 -0.29 -11.93
C ALA A 29 -11.61 0.62 -11.42
N GLU A 30 -11.30 1.65 -12.21
CA GLU A 30 -10.22 2.60 -11.93
C GLU A 30 -10.38 3.34 -10.59
N GLU A 31 -11.61 3.51 -10.11
CA GLU A 31 -11.90 4.09 -8.80
C GLU A 31 -11.22 3.33 -7.65
N HIS A 32 -11.08 2.00 -7.74
CA HIS A 32 -10.40 1.20 -6.74
C HIS A 32 -8.86 1.32 -6.81
N LEU A 33 -8.33 1.88 -7.91
CA LEU A 33 -6.91 2.12 -8.13
C LEU A 33 -6.48 3.55 -7.74
N THR A 34 -7.43 4.37 -7.28
CA THR A 34 -7.15 5.75 -6.90
C THR A 34 -6.38 5.81 -5.59
N CYS A 35 -5.23 6.48 -5.59
CA CYS A 35 -4.44 6.66 -4.38
C CYS A 35 -5.15 7.62 -3.40
N PRO A 36 -5.34 7.26 -2.13
CA PRO A 36 -5.99 8.13 -1.14
C PRO A 36 -5.24 9.42 -0.79
N ILE A 37 -3.95 9.52 -1.14
CA ILE A 37 -3.13 10.71 -0.85
C ILE A 37 -3.17 11.68 -2.02
N THR A 38 -2.94 11.20 -3.25
CA THR A 38 -2.86 12.05 -4.44
C THR A 38 -4.20 12.25 -5.12
N LEU A 39 -5.20 11.42 -4.78
CA LEU A 39 -6.53 11.39 -5.41
C LEU A 39 -6.46 11.13 -6.92
N ASP A 40 -5.45 10.36 -7.34
CA ASP A 40 -5.20 10.01 -8.73
C ASP A 40 -4.64 8.57 -8.82
N ILE A 41 -4.70 7.97 -9.99
CA ILE A 41 -4.14 6.64 -10.26
C ILE A 41 -2.61 6.77 -10.36
N PRO A 42 -1.85 6.15 -9.45
CA PRO A 42 -0.40 6.33 -9.43
C PRO A 42 0.26 5.60 -10.59
N LYS A 43 1.30 6.17 -11.22
CA LYS A 43 2.12 5.45 -12.22
C LYS A 43 2.92 4.31 -11.61
N ASN A 44 3.43 4.52 -10.40
CA ASN A 44 4.14 3.53 -9.60
C ASN A 44 3.45 3.42 -8.25
N GLY A 45 2.87 2.26 -7.99
CA GLY A 45 2.05 2.02 -6.83
C GLY A 45 2.69 1.04 -5.85
N VAL A 46 2.24 1.08 -4.62
CA VAL A 46 2.52 0.08 -3.59
C VAL A 46 1.22 -0.29 -2.88
N PHE A 47 0.99 -1.57 -2.66
CA PHE A 47 -0.14 -2.01 -1.85
C PHE A 47 0.21 -1.92 -0.36
N VAL A 48 -0.70 -1.33 0.40
CA VAL A 48 -0.55 -1.15 1.84
C VAL A 48 -1.83 -1.58 2.55
N LYS A 49 -1.73 -2.43 3.56
CA LYS A 49 -2.86 -2.82 4.41
C LYS A 49 -3.46 -1.59 5.09
N VAL A 50 -4.78 -1.52 5.17
CA VAL A 50 -5.49 -0.37 5.79
C VAL A 50 -5.10 -0.19 7.27
N SER A 51 -4.80 -1.31 7.95
CA SER A 51 -4.23 -1.35 9.29
C SER A 51 -3.29 -2.56 9.45
N SER A 52 -2.57 -2.61 10.56
CA SER A 52 -1.66 -3.73 10.86
C SER A 52 -2.34 -5.10 10.86
N GLN A 53 -3.62 -5.15 11.28
CA GLN A 53 -4.42 -6.37 11.40
C GLN A 53 -5.42 -6.57 10.24
N SER A 54 -5.63 -5.57 9.38
CA SER A 54 -6.61 -5.68 8.29
C SER A 54 -6.10 -6.56 7.17
N ASP A 55 -6.93 -7.43 6.62
CA ASP A 55 -6.63 -8.15 5.39
C ASP A 55 -6.85 -7.31 4.13
N VAL A 56 -7.45 -6.12 4.25
CA VAL A 56 -7.72 -5.19 3.15
C VAL A 56 -6.48 -4.36 2.86
N CYS A 57 -6.12 -4.24 1.59
CA CYS A 57 -5.08 -3.33 1.10
C CYS A 57 -5.69 -2.18 0.30
N CYS A 58 -4.95 -1.08 0.21
CA CYS A 58 -5.21 0.02 -0.71
C CYS A 58 -3.96 0.31 -1.55
N LEU A 59 -4.16 0.79 -2.77
CA LEU A 59 -3.09 1.23 -3.63
C LEU A 59 -2.67 2.65 -3.25
N PHE A 60 -1.38 2.85 -3.02
CA PHE A 60 -0.81 4.18 -2.77
C PHE A 60 0.22 4.52 -3.83
N ASP A 61 0.31 5.81 -4.18
CA ASP A 61 1.45 6.34 -4.93
C ASP A 61 2.74 6.11 -4.13
N ARG A 62 3.73 5.48 -4.77
CA ARG A 62 5.02 5.16 -4.15
C ARG A 62 5.69 6.40 -3.56
N ALA A 63 5.76 7.50 -4.31
CA ALA A 63 6.49 8.69 -3.87
C ALA A 63 5.75 9.40 -2.72
N ALA A 64 4.43 9.52 -2.83
CA ALA A 64 3.60 10.12 -1.78
C ALA A 64 3.68 9.31 -0.47
N PHE A 65 3.61 7.97 -0.56
CA PHE A 65 3.68 7.12 0.62
C PHE A 65 5.08 7.10 1.26
N LEU A 66 6.15 7.10 0.45
CA LEU A 66 7.52 7.27 0.96
C LEU A 66 7.70 8.59 1.70
N ASN A 67 7.08 9.67 1.23
CA ASN A 67 7.12 10.96 1.89
C ASN A 67 6.46 10.91 3.27
N LEU A 68 5.33 10.20 3.43
CA LEU A 68 4.72 9.96 4.74
C LEU A 68 5.67 9.27 5.71
N VAL A 69 6.34 8.19 5.26
CA VAL A 69 7.30 7.44 6.10
C VAL A 69 8.50 8.31 6.49
N ARG A 70 9.02 9.12 5.56
CA ARG A 70 10.14 10.03 5.83
C ARG A 70 9.80 11.12 6.85
N GLN A 71 8.56 11.58 6.85
CA GLN A 71 8.05 12.58 7.80
C GLN A 71 7.52 11.94 9.10
N GLU A 72 7.69 10.63 9.27
CA GLU A 72 7.17 9.87 10.43
C GLU A 72 5.66 10.07 10.66
N LEU A 73 4.91 10.30 9.57
CA LEU A 73 3.48 10.48 9.62
C LEU A 73 2.76 9.14 9.74
N LYS A 74 1.57 9.18 10.35
CA LYS A 74 0.73 8.00 10.55
C LYS A 74 0.04 7.58 9.25
N HIS A 75 -0.39 6.33 9.20
CA HIS A 75 -1.16 5.79 8.09
C HIS A 75 -2.40 6.66 7.81
N PRO A 76 -2.68 7.06 6.56
CA PRO A 76 -3.69 8.07 6.26
C PRO A 76 -5.13 7.63 6.60
N LEU A 77 -5.40 6.32 6.52
CA LEU A 77 -6.72 5.75 6.84
C LEU A 77 -6.86 5.39 8.32
N SER A 78 -6.11 4.40 8.81
CA SER A 78 -6.19 3.91 10.21
C SER A 78 -5.59 4.84 11.27
N ARG A 79 -4.75 5.82 10.89
CA ARG A 79 -3.95 6.62 11.84
C ARG A 79 -3.03 5.79 12.74
N GLU A 80 -2.71 4.56 12.36
CA GLU A 80 -1.69 3.73 13.00
C GLU A 80 -0.27 4.15 12.57
N SER A 81 0.73 3.83 13.39
CA SER A 81 2.13 3.93 12.97
C SER A 81 2.38 2.96 11.82
N ILE A 82 2.96 3.46 10.73
CA ILE A 82 3.26 2.64 9.55
C ILE A 82 4.33 1.61 9.93
N CYS A 83 4.06 0.34 9.66
CA CYS A 83 4.97 -0.74 9.98
C CYS A 83 5.17 -1.69 8.79
N MET A 84 6.24 -2.49 8.84
CA MET A 84 6.63 -3.39 7.76
C MET A 84 5.54 -4.40 7.39
N GLY A 85 4.73 -4.81 8.36
CA GLY A 85 3.62 -5.74 8.15
C GLY A 85 2.48 -5.15 7.30
N MET A 86 2.39 -3.83 7.18
CA MET A 86 1.41 -3.16 6.32
C MET A 86 1.82 -3.15 4.85
N ILE A 87 3.11 -3.22 4.52
CA ILE A 87 3.57 -3.16 3.12
C ILE A 87 3.55 -4.56 2.53
N VAL A 88 2.80 -4.75 1.44
CA VAL A 88 2.56 -6.06 0.83
C VAL A 88 2.96 -6.07 -0.64
N ARG A 89 3.38 -7.22 -1.16
CA ARG A 89 3.76 -7.34 -2.58
C ARG A 89 2.53 -7.33 -3.48
N LYS A 90 2.69 -6.93 -4.74
CA LYS A 90 1.62 -7.02 -5.75
C LYS A 90 1.00 -8.42 -5.82
N SER A 91 1.84 -9.46 -5.74
CA SER A 91 1.43 -10.87 -5.80
C SER A 91 0.73 -11.39 -4.54
N GLU A 92 0.59 -10.57 -3.51
CA GLU A 92 -0.03 -10.98 -2.23
C GLU A 92 -1.41 -10.35 -2.04
N CYS A 93 -1.76 -9.30 -2.79
CA CYS A 93 -3.03 -8.57 -2.65
C CYS A 93 -3.81 -8.49 -3.97
N PHE A 94 -5.04 -8.97 -3.94
CA PHE A 94 -5.87 -9.18 -5.13
C PHE A 94 -7.24 -8.56 -4.94
N PHE A 95 -7.88 -8.20 -6.04
CA PHE A 95 -9.23 -7.65 -5.99
C PHE A 95 -10.23 -8.78 -5.69
N ASN A 96 -10.85 -8.73 -4.51
CA ASN A 96 -11.94 -9.60 -4.12
C ASN A 96 -13.24 -8.98 -4.63
N THR A 97 -13.84 -9.58 -5.65
CA THR A 97 -15.07 -9.11 -6.29
C THR A 97 -16.31 -9.23 -5.40
N GLU A 98 -16.30 -10.12 -4.40
CA GLU A 98 -17.41 -10.25 -3.45
C GLU A 98 -17.40 -9.12 -2.42
N ARG A 99 -16.21 -8.63 -2.05
CA ARG A 99 -16.02 -7.56 -1.06
C ARG A 99 -15.79 -6.18 -1.68
N ASP A 100 -15.61 -6.14 -2.99
CA ASP A 100 -15.32 -4.94 -3.78
C ASP A 100 -14.06 -4.20 -3.30
N LYS A 101 -13.05 -4.98 -2.88
CA LYS A 101 -11.83 -4.47 -2.23
C LYS A 101 -10.62 -5.34 -2.55
N PHE A 102 -9.44 -4.73 -2.51
CA PHE A 102 -8.19 -5.47 -2.51
C PHE A 102 -7.97 -6.16 -1.16
N THR A 103 -7.74 -7.47 -1.16
CA THR A 103 -7.52 -8.27 0.05
C THR A 103 -6.31 -9.18 -0.11
N LEU A 104 -5.67 -9.53 1.01
CA LEU A 104 -4.58 -10.51 1.02
C LEU A 104 -5.09 -11.91 0.63
N ILE A 105 -4.25 -12.71 -0.01
CA ILE A 105 -4.47 -14.16 -0.09
C ILE A 105 -4.30 -14.72 1.32
N VAL A 106 -5.37 -15.24 1.90
CA VAL A 106 -5.27 -16.17 3.02
C VAL A 106 -4.98 -17.53 2.41
N SER A 107 -3.74 -18.00 2.51
CA SER A 107 -3.46 -19.42 2.27
C SER A 107 -3.98 -20.17 3.49
N ASP A 108 -5.03 -20.97 3.31
CA ASP A 108 -5.51 -21.96 4.29
C ASP A 108 -4.41 -22.98 4.65
#